data_AF-A0A6C0KHF5-F1
#
_entry.id   AF-A0A6C0KHF5-F1
#
_cell.length_a   1.000
_cell.length_b   1.000
_cell.length_c   1.000
_cell.angle_alpha   90.00
_cell.angle_beta   90.00
_cell.angle_gamma   90.00
#
_symmetry.space_group_name_H-M   'P 1'
#
loop_
_entity.id
_entity.type
_entity.pdbx_description
1 polymer ?
#
loop_
_entity_poly.entity_id
_entity_poly.type
_entity_poly.pdbx_seq_one_letter_code
_entity_poly.pdbx_strand_id
1 'polypeptide(L)'
;MITTGSFYTLDAIQKIMMYEPPFSLPHAIVNLIRGLENEIDHVSLDKPAQPRLRKKTTGSNVRKMDEPWEAQPVLKATVLEVAKEGFEKQLSDIRIHLNKLSTKTYSNIRDKIMEEVTVILQNEEVAEKIAEFIFEVASSNKFYSELYSQLYKELVEKFPIFETVIYAFLDKYMDSIQGIIVVDQNKDYDAFCENNKTNEKRKATAVFIVNLLKNNVIPSEKVMSIIIALQNYATAYIEEEGKTGEVDEITENLFLFITMTSDALKREPLWISTIEPNIRTFASHKAKDKKSLSNRAVFKYMDIVEKFLK
;
A
#
# COMPACT_ATOMS: atom_id res chain seq x y z
N MET A 1 -1.38 -18.73 41.21
CA MET A 1 -1.85 -17.54 41.96
C MET A 1 -2.02 -16.42 40.95
N ILE A 2 -3.25 -15.95 40.73
CA ILE A 2 -3.57 -14.93 39.74
C ILE A 2 -3.34 -13.57 40.40
N THR A 3 -2.39 -12.80 39.89
CA THR A 3 -2.12 -11.43 40.30
C THR A 3 -3.32 -10.55 39.92
N THR A 4 -4.05 -10.08 40.92
CA THR A 4 -5.14 -9.11 40.76
C THR A 4 -4.56 -7.78 40.27
N GLY A 5 -4.76 -7.46 38.99
CA GLY A 5 -4.49 -6.11 38.48
C GLY A 5 -5.40 -5.11 39.19
N SER A 6 -4.83 -4.06 39.77
CA SER A 6 -5.61 -2.98 40.35
C SER A 6 -6.20 -2.14 39.22
N PHE A 7 -7.50 -2.32 38.93
CA PHE A 7 -8.20 -1.50 37.96
C PHE A 7 -8.69 -0.21 38.64
N TYR A 8 -8.30 0.94 38.11
CA TYR A 8 -8.86 2.22 38.53
C TYR A 8 -10.28 2.34 37.96
N THR A 9 -11.25 2.59 38.83
CA THR A 9 -12.63 2.86 38.41
C THR A 9 -12.74 4.29 37.86
N LEU A 10 -13.74 4.53 37.02
CA LEU A 10 -14.01 5.85 36.45
C LEU A 10 -14.16 6.94 37.53
N ASP A 11 -14.76 6.58 38.68
CA ASP A 11 -14.91 7.46 39.85
C ASP A 11 -13.55 7.80 40.50
N ALA A 12 -12.61 6.86 40.52
CA ALA A 12 -11.26 7.11 41.03
C ALA A 12 -10.50 8.10 40.14
N ILE A 13 -10.68 8.00 38.82
CA ILE A 13 -10.07 8.92 37.84
C ILE A 13 -10.69 10.32 37.97
N GLN A 14 -12.02 10.41 38.09
CA GLN A 14 -12.72 11.68 38.27
C GLN A 14 -12.32 12.38 39.57
N LYS A 15 -12.15 11.64 40.68
CA LYS A 15 -11.63 12.21 41.93
C LYS A 15 -10.23 12.79 41.77
N ILE A 16 -9.33 12.12 41.04
CA ILE A 16 -7.98 12.62 40.78
C ILE A 16 -8.03 13.91 39.95
N MET A 17 -8.94 13.99 38.97
CA MET A 17 -9.14 15.20 38.16
C MET A 17 -9.67 16.40 38.95
N MET A 18 -10.30 16.18 40.10
CA MET A 18 -10.85 17.25 40.95
C MET A 18 -9.86 17.80 42.00
N TYR A 19 -8.65 17.24 42.12
CA TYR A 19 -7.59 17.80 42.96
C TYR A 19 -6.76 18.82 42.17
N GLU A 20 -6.50 19.99 42.76
CA GLU A 20 -5.59 20.98 42.18
C GLU A 20 -4.11 20.68 42.52
N PRO A 21 -3.18 20.94 41.60
CA PRO A 21 -1.76 20.63 41.74
C PRO A 21 -1.05 21.36 42.89
N PRO A 22 0.12 20.86 43.34
CA PRO A 22 0.94 19.83 42.70
C PRO A 22 0.69 18.40 43.19
N PHE A 23 0.51 17.48 42.25
CA PHE A 23 0.51 16.05 42.52
C PHE A 23 1.94 15.56 42.81
N SER A 24 2.25 15.23 44.06
CA SER A 24 3.51 14.54 44.39
C SER A 24 3.30 13.03 44.33
N LEU A 25 4.14 12.33 43.56
CA LEU A 25 4.14 10.87 43.57
C LEU A 25 4.52 10.35 44.98
N PRO A 26 3.89 9.27 45.46
CA PRO A 26 4.30 8.63 46.70
C PRO A 26 5.77 8.21 46.65
N HIS A 27 6.50 8.43 47.74
CA HIS A 27 7.94 8.14 47.84
C HIS A 27 8.32 6.70 47.44
N ALA A 28 7.42 5.74 47.69
CA ALA A 28 7.62 4.34 47.29
C ALA A 28 7.75 4.17 45.77
N ILE A 29 6.95 4.88 44.98
CA ILE A 29 6.98 4.84 43.51
C ILE A 29 8.24 5.52 43.00
N VAL A 30 8.62 6.67 43.59
CA VAL A 30 9.85 7.38 43.25
C VAL A 30 11.09 6.51 43.49
N ASN A 31 11.11 5.79 44.61
CA ASN A 31 12.20 4.86 44.93
C ASN A 31 12.23 3.65 44.00
N LEU A 32 11.08 3.14 43.56
CA LEU A 32 11.00 2.06 42.57
C LEU A 32 11.59 2.50 41.22
N ILE A 33 11.22 3.70 40.75
CA ILE A 33 11.73 4.27 39.49
C ILE A 33 13.25 4.44 39.56
N ARG A 34 13.78 4.99 40.66
CA ARG A 34 15.23 5.13 40.86
C ARG A 34 15.95 3.78 40.96
N GLY A 35 15.28 2.75 41.49
CA GLY A 35 15.81 1.38 41.50
C GLY A 35 15.99 0.82 40.09
N LEU A 36 15.01 1.04 39.21
CA LEU A 36 15.06 0.60 37.82
C LEU A 36 16.11 1.35 37.00
N GLU A 37 16.31 2.66 37.23
CA GLU A 37 17.39 3.43 36.60
C GLU A 37 18.77 2.81 36.89
N ASN A 38 19.01 2.37 38.12
CA ASN A 38 20.28 1.74 38.51
C ASN A 38 20.48 0.34 37.89
N GLU A 39 19.41 -0.39 37.58
CA GLU A 39 19.50 -1.71 36.92
C GLU A 39 19.84 -1.58 35.43
N ILE A 40 19.44 -0.49 34.79
CA ILE A 40 19.68 -0.26 33.36
C ILE A 40 21.14 0.18 33.09
N ASP A 41 21.77 0.90 34.02
CA ASP A 41 23.16 1.37 33.91
C ASP A 41 24.23 0.26 34.04
N HIS A 42 23.85 -0.95 34.48
CA HIS A 42 24.78 -2.08 34.67
C HIS A 42 24.88 -3.05 33.48
N VAL A 43 24.15 -2.85 32.38
CA VAL A 43 24.31 -3.66 31.16
C VAL A 43 25.50 -3.15 30.34
N SER A 44 26.70 -3.43 30.85
CA SER A 44 27.93 -3.36 30.06
C SER A 44 27.99 -4.53 29.07
N LEU A 45 27.95 -4.23 27.77
CA LEU A 45 28.33 -5.18 26.72
C LEU A 45 29.86 -5.29 26.67
N ASP A 46 30.38 -6.51 26.88
CA ASP A 46 31.79 -6.87 26.79
C ASP A 46 32.29 -6.96 25.31
N LYS A 47 33.15 -5.99 24.92
CA LYS A 47 34.36 -6.05 24.02
C LYS A 47 34.27 -6.53 22.53
N PRO A 48 35.32 -6.30 21.68
CA PRO A 48 36.13 -5.09 21.40
C PRO A 48 36.43 -4.86 19.88
N ALA A 49 36.65 -3.63 19.40
CA ALA A 49 37.48 -3.34 18.20
C ALA A 49 37.93 -1.86 18.12
N GLN A 50 39.13 -1.68 17.57
CA GLN A 50 40.08 -0.56 17.69
C GLN A 50 39.75 0.78 16.98
N PRO A 51 40.53 1.87 17.25
CA PRO A 51 40.05 3.25 17.19
C PRO A 51 40.22 3.89 15.81
N ARG A 52 39.22 4.68 15.39
CA ARG A 52 39.41 5.70 14.36
C ARG A 52 39.18 7.07 14.96
N LEU A 53 40.31 7.75 15.20
CA LEU A 53 40.40 9.19 15.43
C LEU A 53 39.48 9.95 14.48
N ARG A 54 38.54 10.71 15.03
CA ARG A 54 37.92 11.81 14.29
C ARG A 54 37.82 13.05 15.16
N LYS A 55 38.37 14.12 14.57
CA LYS A 55 38.73 15.42 15.12
C LYS A 55 37.60 16.06 15.94
N LYS A 56 38.01 16.69 17.04
CA LYS A 56 37.23 17.72 17.74
C LYS A 56 36.93 18.86 16.76
N THR A 57 35.67 19.09 16.47
CA THR A 57 35.18 20.39 16.02
C THR A 57 34.43 20.99 17.20
N THR A 58 35.13 21.85 17.94
CA THR A 58 34.55 22.86 18.82
C THR A 58 33.73 23.82 17.96
N GLY A 59 32.43 23.86 18.18
CA GLY A 59 31.50 24.78 17.51
C GLY A 59 30.22 24.88 18.34
N SER A 60 30.20 25.87 19.22
CA SER A 60 29.05 26.30 20.00
C SER A 60 27.84 26.61 19.12
N ASN A 61 26.72 25.95 19.38
CA ASN A 61 25.39 26.54 19.30
C ASN A 61 24.43 25.71 20.16
N VAL A 62 24.55 25.93 21.48
CA VAL A 62 23.47 25.69 22.42
C VAL A 62 22.32 26.58 21.94
N ARG A 63 21.26 25.98 21.37
CA ARG A 63 19.99 26.69 21.21
C ARG A 63 19.43 26.88 22.61
N LYS A 64 19.64 28.07 23.18
CA LYS A 64 18.82 28.57 24.28
C LYS A 64 17.38 28.59 23.79
N MET A 65 16.53 27.73 24.35
CA MET A 65 15.08 27.93 24.31
C MET A 65 14.76 28.94 25.41
N ASP A 66 14.87 30.21 25.07
CA ASP A 66 14.27 31.33 25.82
C ASP A 66 12.90 31.65 25.19
N GLU A 67 12.05 30.64 24.99
CA GLU A 67 10.64 30.87 24.67
C GLU A 67 9.78 30.47 25.87
N PRO A 68 9.02 31.41 26.47
CA PRO A 68 8.02 31.05 27.46
C PRO A 68 7.04 30.05 26.82
N TRP A 69 6.52 29.14 27.62
CA TRP A 69 5.52 28.12 27.27
C TRP A 69 4.18 28.79 26.89
N GLU A 70 4.19 29.70 25.91
CA GLU A 70 3.07 30.50 25.48
C GLU A 70 2.15 29.65 24.62
N ALA A 71 0.95 29.47 25.16
CA ALA A 71 -0.27 29.05 24.49
C ALA A 71 -0.16 27.75 23.69
N GLN A 72 -0.67 26.66 24.29
CA GLN A 72 -1.16 25.53 23.51
C GLN A 72 -1.92 26.07 22.29
N PRO A 73 -1.59 25.64 21.07
CA PRO A 73 -2.32 26.10 19.89
C PRO A 73 -3.80 25.79 20.13
N VAL A 74 -4.62 26.84 20.15
CA VAL A 74 -6.08 26.72 20.21
C VAL A 74 -6.45 25.72 19.12
N LEU A 75 -7.06 24.60 19.52
CA LEU A 75 -7.53 23.57 18.60
C LEU A 75 -8.28 24.29 17.48
N LYS A 76 -7.69 24.32 16.28
CA LYS A 76 -8.38 24.87 15.11
C LYS A 76 -9.63 24.03 14.98
N ALA A 77 -10.79 24.65 15.25
CA ALA A 77 -12.07 24.02 15.07
C ALA A 77 -12.07 23.43 13.66
N THR A 78 -12.36 22.13 13.57
CA THR A 78 -12.47 21.44 12.30
C THR A 78 -13.51 22.19 11.48
N VAL A 79 -13.05 22.89 10.44
CA VAL A 79 -13.94 23.43 9.43
C VAL A 79 -14.57 22.19 8.80
N LEU A 80 -15.81 21.90 9.17
CA LEU A 80 -16.62 20.92 8.46
C LEU A 80 -16.64 21.42 7.02
N GLU A 81 -15.94 20.72 6.13
CA GLU A 81 -16.01 21.01 4.70
C GLU A 81 -17.49 21.10 4.34
N VAL A 82 -17.84 22.20 3.66
CA VAL A 82 -19.18 22.47 3.13
C VAL A 82 -19.74 21.15 2.61
N ALA A 83 -20.95 20.79 3.05
CA ALA A 83 -21.60 19.57 2.62
C ALA A 83 -21.43 19.45 1.11
N LYS A 84 -20.69 18.44 0.65
CA LYS A 84 -20.57 18.16 -0.78
C LYS A 84 -22.00 18.00 -1.28
N GLU A 85 -22.47 18.90 -2.12
CA GLU A 85 -23.82 18.88 -2.66
C GLU A 85 -23.81 18.21 -4.05
N GLY A 86 -24.89 17.53 -4.40
CA GLY A 86 -25.03 16.86 -5.69
C GLY A 86 -24.12 15.63 -5.86
N PHE A 87 -23.51 15.48 -7.04
CA PHE A 87 -22.77 14.30 -7.46
C PHE A 87 -21.57 13.97 -6.55
N GLU A 88 -20.87 14.98 -6.04
CA GLU A 88 -19.74 14.80 -5.11
C GLU A 88 -20.15 14.12 -3.79
N LYS A 89 -21.39 14.35 -3.34
CA LYS A 89 -21.97 13.64 -2.20
C LYS A 89 -22.13 12.16 -2.51
N GLN A 90 -22.68 11.86 -3.68
CA GLN A 90 -22.95 10.50 -4.12
C GLN A 90 -21.64 9.70 -4.24
N LEU A 91 -20.57 10.32 -4.76
CA LEU A 91 -19.23 9.72 -4.76
C LEU A 91 -18.71 9.43 -3.35
N SER A 92 -18.89 10.39 -2.43
CA SER A 92 -18.49 10.21 -1.03
C SER A 92 -19.25 9.07 -0.36
N ASP A 93 -20.56 8.99 -0.58
CA ASP A 93 -21.42 7.94 -0.03
C ASP A 93 -21.03 6.56 -0.55
N ILE A 94 -20.79 6.43 -1.86
CA ILE A 94 -20.30 5.19 -2.47
C ILE A 94 -18.94 4.79 -1.91
N ARG A 95 -18.00 5.72 -1.72
CA ARG A 95 -16.71 5.43 -1.09
C ARG A 95 -16.88 4.91 0.34
N ILE A 96 -17.80 5.50 1.11
CA ILE A 96 -18.13 5.03 2.47
C ILE A 96 -18.70 3.61 2.41
N HIS A 97 -19.58 3.31 1.46
CA HIS A 97 -20.14 1.97 1.28
C HIS A 97 -19.05 0.95 0.91
N LEU A 98 -18.20 1.26 -0.07
CA LEU A 98 -17.07 0.40 -0.47
C LEU A 98 -16.12 0.13 0.70
N ASN A 99 -15.80 1.14 1.51
CA ASN A 99 -14.91 0.97 2.67
C ASN A 99 -15.55 0.18 3.83
N LYS A 100 -16.89 0.10 3.89
CA LYS A 100 -17.63 -0.70 4.87
C LYS A 100 -17.88 -2.14 4.40
N LEU A 101 -17.55 -2.45 3.14
CA LEU A 101 -17.76 -3.76 2.56
C LEU A 101 -16.87 -4.79 3.26
N SER A 102 -17.49 -5.86 3.74
CA SER A 102 -16.82 -7.01 4.34
C SER A 102 -17.57 -8.28 3.94
N THR A 103 -16.97 -9.45 4.14
CA THR A 103 -17.65 -10.73 3.88
C THR A 103 -18.99 -10.87 4.61
N LYS A 104 -19.10 -10.33 5.83
CA LYS A 104 -20.32 -10.36 6.64
C LYS A 104 -21.39 -9.35 6.19
N THR A 105 -20.95 -8.19 5.72
CA THR A 105 -21.83 -7.08 5.34
C THR A 105 -22.08 -7.02 3.83
N TYR A 106 -21.52 -7.97 3.07
CA TYR A 106 -21.47 -7.93 1.60
C TYR A 106 -22.83 -7.72 0.98
N SER A 107 -23.80 -8.61 1.26
CA SER A 107 -25.14 -8.53 0.64
C SER A 107 -25.78 -7.16 0.85
N ASN A 108 -25.89 -6.71 2.10
CA ASN A 108 -26.59 -5.48 2.43
C ASN A 108 -25.90 -4.23 1.86
N ILE A 109 -24.57 -4.19 1.83
CA ILE A 109 -23.83 -3.04 1.32
C ILE A 109 -23.78 -3.04 -0.20
N ARG A 110 -23.59 -4.21 -0.82
CA ARG A 110 -23.71 -4.36 -2.27
C ARG A 110 -25.07 -3.86 -2.74
N ASP A 111 -26.16 -4.30 -2.12
CA ASP A 111 -27.51 -3.92 -2.56
C ASP A 111 -27.71 -2.39 -2.51
N LYS A 112 -27.16 -1.73 -1.48
CA LYS A 112 -27.12 -0.26 -1.39
C LYS A 112 -26.29 0.39 -2.51
N ILE A 113 -25.09 -0.12 -2.78
CA ILE A 113 -24.25 0.38 -3.87
C ILE A 113 -24.98 0.22 -5.21
N MET A 114 -25.64 -0.92 -5.43
CA MET A 114 -26.41 -1.18 -6.65
C MET A 114 -27.58 -0.21 -6.82
N GLU A 115 -28.28 0.14 -5.74
CA GLU A 115 -29.36 1.12 -5.75
C GLU A 115 -28.82 2.52 -6.05
N GLU A 116 -27.76 2.96 -5.35
CA GLU A 116 -27.13 4.25 -5.57
C GLU A 116 -26.61 4.40 -7.00
N VAL A 117 -25.91 3.39 -7.53
CA VAL A 117 -25.43 3.38 -8.91
C VAL A 117 -26.61 3.43 -9.89
N THR A 118 -27.71 2.70 -9.64
CA THR A 118 -28.91 2.76 -10.50
C THR A 118 -29.46 4.19 -10.60
N VAL A 119 -29.51 4.92 -9.48
CA VAL A 119 -29.99 6.31 -9.45
C VAL A 119 -29.01 7.24 -10.18
N ILE A 120 -27.70 7.11 -9.93
CA ILE A 120 -26.68 7.96 -10.56
C ILE A 120 -26.66 7.78 -12.08
N LEU A 121 -26.80 6.53 -12.56
CA LEU A 121 -26.79 6.21 -13.99
C LEU A 121 -28.01 6.72 -14.75
N GLN A 122 -29.04 7.26 -14.08
CA GLN A 122 -30.11 7.99 -14.76
C GLN A 122 -29.60 9.29 -15.42
N ASN A 123 -28.46 9.79 -14.97
CA ASN A 123 -27.76 10.90 -15.61
C ASN A 123 -26.57 10.38 -16.41
N GLU A 124 -26.72 10.35 -17.73
CA GLU A 124 -25.70 9.81 -18.65
C GLU A 124 -24.37 10.59 -18.58
N GLU A 125 -24.39 11.90 -18.28
CA GLU A 125 -23.16 12.73 -18.22
C GLU A 125 -22.20 12.33 -17.09
N VAL A 126 -22.70 11.64 -16.06
CA VAL A 126 -21.91 11.23 -14.90
C VAL A 126 -21.66 9.71 -14.85
N ALA A 127 -22.22 8.96 -15.79
CA ALA A 127 -22.17 7.50 -15.81
C ALA A 127 -20.73 6.95 -15.90
N GLU A 128 -19.93 7.53 -16.79
CA GLU A 128 -18.52 7.15 -16.93
C GLU A 128 -17.71 7.53 -15.68
N LYS A 129 -17.95 8.73 -15.13
CA LYS A 129 -17.26 9.24 -13.94
C LYS A 129 -17.49 8.34 -12.71
N ILE A 130 -18.72 7.84 -12.52
CA ILE A 130 -18.98 6.96 -11.38
C ILE A 130 -18.35 5.58 -11.56
N ALA A 131 -18.37 5.03 -12.79
CA ALA A 131 -17.74 3.75 -13.08
C ALA A 131 -16.21 3.83 -12.88
N GLU A 132 -15.57 4.91 -13.36
CA GLU A 132 -14.15 5.19 -13.12
C GLU A 132 -13.84 5.32 -11.64
N PHE A 133 -14.67 6.05 -10.89
CA PHE A 133 -14.47 6.25 -9.45
C PHE A 133 -14.55 4.93 -8.66
N ILE A 134 -15.56 4.11 -8.92
CA ILE A 134 -15.70 2.81 -8.25
C ILE A 134 -14.51 1.92 -8.59
N PHE A 135 -14.08 1.91 -9.85
CA PHE A 135 -12.89 1.16 -10.25
C PHE A 135 -11.67 1.63 -9.46
N GLU A 136 -11.41 2.94 -9.40
CA GLU A 136 -10.25 3.49 -8.71
C GLU A 136 -10.23 3.12 -7.22
N VAL A 137 -11.37 3.22 -6.54
CA VAL A 137 -11.48 2.84 -5.12
C VAL A 137 -11.22 1.35 -4.95
N ALA A 138 -11.85 0.52 -5.80
CA ALA A 138 -11.71 -0.93 -5.76
C ALA A 138 -10.28 -1.42 -6.03
N SER A 139 -9.58 -0.80 -6.99
CA SER A 139 -8.23 -1.22 -7.39
C SER A 139 -7.13 -0.74 -6.44
N SER A 140 -7.41 0.30 -5.64
CA SER A 140 -6.42 0.90 -4.74
C SER A 140 -6.13 0.11 -3.47
N ASN A 141 -7.00 -0.83 -3.09
CA ASN A 141 -6.86 -1.60 -1.85
C ASN A 141 -6.58 -3.08 -2.10
N LYS A 142 -5.33 -3.48 -1.86
CA LYS A 142 -4.88 -4.87 -2.03
C LYS A 142 -5.63 -5.87 -1.16
N PHE A 143 -6.01 -5.50 0.08
CA PHE A 143 -6.61 -6.43 1.04
C PHE A 143 -8.07 -6.77 0.71
N TYR A 144 -8.82 -5.81 0.19
CA TYR A 144 -10.23 -6.01 -0.19
C TYR A 144 -10.40 -6.38 -1.67
N SER A 145 -9.30 -6.59 -2.38
CA SER A 145 -9.27 -6.81 -3.82
C SER A 145 -10.20 -7.94 -4.30
N GLU A 146 -10.25 -9.07 -3.58
CA GLU A 146 -11.14 -10.21 -3.92
C GLU A 146 -12.62 -9.87 -3.70
N LEU A 147 -12.93 -9.18 -2.61
CA LEU A 147 -14.30 -8.76 -2.31
C LEU A 147 -14.78 -7.69 -3.31
N TYR A 148 -13.90 -6.77 -3.66
CA TYR A 148 -14.18 -5.74 -4.64
C TYR A 148 -14.29 -6.30 -6.06
N SER A 149 -13.51 -7.31 -6.44
CA SER A 149 -13.65 -7.91 -7.78
C SER A 149 -14.95 -8.69 -7.91
N GLN A 150 -15.46 -9.26 -6.81
CA GLN A 150 -16.78 -9.90 -6.77
C GLN A 150 -17.90 -8.87 -6.94
N LEU A 151 -17.82 -7.74 -6.22
CA LEU A 151 -18.75 -6.62 -6.41
C LEU A 151 -18.70 -6.10 -7.85
N TYR A 152 -17.49 -5.94 -8.39
CA TYR A 152 -17.29 -5.42 -9.73
C TYR A 152 -17.90 -6.34 -10.80
N LYS A 153 -17.81 -7.66 -10.63
CA LYS A 153 -18.51 -8.62 -11.48
C LYS A 153 -20.02 -8.36 -11.51
N GLU A 154 -20.65 -8.24 -10.34
CA GLU A 154 -22.09 -8.00 -10.25
C GLU A 154 -22.47 -6.62 -10.84
N LEU A 155 -21.57 -5.63 -10.77
CA LEU A 155 -21.78 -4.32 -11.41
C LEU A 155 -21.73 -4.42 -12.93
N VAL A 156 -20.76 -5.16 -13.49
CA VAL A 156 -20.64 -5.39 -14.94
C VAL A 156 -21.86 -6.12 -15.48
N GLU A 157 -22.34 -7.15 -14.78
CA GLU A 157 -23.52 -7.93 -15.18
C GLU A 157 -24.80 -7.06 -15.21
N LYS A 158 -24.90 -6.05 -14.35
CA LYS A 158 -26.07 -5.19 -14.25
C LYS A 158 -25.97 -3.91 -15.09
N PHE A 159 -24.77 -3.38 -15.28
CA PHE A 159 -24.54 -2.06 -15.87
C PHE A 159 -23.43 -2.12 -16.94
N PRO A 160 -23.78 -2.10 -18.24
CA PRO A 160 -22.81 -2.25 -19.34
C PRO A 160 -21.67 -1.22 -19.36
N ILE A 161 -21.88 -0.02 -18.81
CA ILE A 161 -20.86 1.03 -18.71
C ILE A 161 -19.62 0.58 -17.90
N PHE A 162 -19.78 -0.34 -16.95
CA PHE A 162 -18.63 -0.86 -16.20
C PHE A 162 -17.74 -1.72 -17.08
N GLU A 163 -18.28 -2.43 -18.07
CA GLU A 163 -17.49 -3.22 -19.00
C GLU A 163 -16.61 -2.31 -19.89
N THR A 164 -17.16 -1.19 -20.36
CA THR A 164 -16.44 -0.26 -21.25
C THR A 164 -15.27 0.41 -20.54
N VAL A 165 -15.43 0.76 -19.25
CA VAL A 165 -14.40 1.45 -18.47
C VAL A 165 -13.23 0.54 -18.07
N ILE A 166 -13.42 -0.79 -18.04
CA ILE A 166 -12.33 -1.73 -17.70
C ILE A 166 -11.13 -1.54 -18.61
N TYR A 167 -11.33 -1.49 -19.94
CA TYR A 167 -10.20 -1.46 -20.88
C TYR A 167 -9.41 -0.15 -20.78
N ALA A 168 -10.10 0.98 -20.69
CA ALA A 168 -9.46 2.28 -20.44
C ALA A 168 -8.66 2.27 -19.13
N PHE A 169 -9.14 1.57 -18.11
CA PHE A 169 -8.41 1.41 -16.87
C PHE A 169 -7.16 0.53 -17.02
N LEU A 170 -7.25 -0.59 -17.76
CA LEU A 170 -6.08 -1.43 -18.02
C LEU A 170 -4.99 -0.66 -18.76
N ASP A 171 -5.37 0.20 -19.70
CA ASP A 171 -4.44 1.08 -20.40
C ASP A 171 -3.81 2.10 -19.42
N LYS A 172 -4.61 2.76 -18.57
CA LYS A 172 -4.10 3.64 -17.50
C LYS A 172 -3.13 2.93 -16.55
N TYR A 173 -3.38 1.66 -16.23
CA TYR A 173 -2.46 0.85 -15.44
C TYR A 173 -1.13 0.64 -16.18
N MET A 174 -1.17 0.31 -17.47
CA MET A 174 0.03 0.15 -18.30
C MET A 174 0.84 1.44 -18.40
N ASP A 175 0.18 2.58 -18.61
CA ASP A 175 0.83 3.91 -18.60
C ASP A 175 1.48 4.19 -17.25
N SER A 176 0.80 3.83 -16.15
CA SER A 176 1.35 3.99 -14.81
C SER A 176 2.61 3.17 -14.59
N ILE A 177 2.74 2.00 -15.22
CA ILE A 177 3.94 1.15 -15.16
C ILE A 177 5.09 1.76 -15.96
N GLN A 178 4.81 2.32 -17.14
CA GLN A 178 5.83 3.02 -17.92
C GLN A 178 6.36 4.27 -17.19
N GLY A 179 5.50 4.96 -16.46
CA GLY A 179 5.83 6.12 -15.62
C GLY A 179 6.42 5.78 -14.24
N ILE A 180 6.94 4.57 -14.01
CA ILE A 180 7.66 4.27 -12.77
C ILE A 180 8.94 5.10 -12.72
N ILE A 181 9.13 5.75 -11.58
CA ILE A 181 10.34 6.51 -11.26
C ILE A 181 10.85 6.08 -9.89
N VAL A 182 12.12 6.37 -9.64
CA VAL A 182 12.76 6.13 -8.35
C VAL A 182 13.17 7.47 -7.79
N VAL A 183 12.68 7.78 -6.60
CA VAL A 183 13.01 9.00 -5.87
C VAL A 183 13.97 8.64 -4.74
N ASP A 184 15.02 9.43 -4.56
CA ASP A 184 15.96 9.26 -3.45
C ASP A 184 15.40 9.94 -2.19
N GLN A 185 15.14 9.15 -1.15
CA GLN A 185 14.64 9.63 0.15
C GLN A 185 15.50 10.74 0.77
N ASN A 186 16.79 10.80 0.45
CA ASN A 186 17.70 11.81 1.00
C ASN A 186 17.65 13.13 0.21
N LYS A 187 17.10 13.12 -1.00
CA LYS A 187 16.97 14.31 -1.86
C LYS A 187 15.60 14.95 -1.73
N ASP A 188 14.55 14.13 -1.76
CA ASP A 188 13.17 14.59 -1.67
C ASP A 188 12.33 13.53 -0.96
N TYR A 189 12.11 13.74 0.34
CA TYR A 189 11.40 12.79 1.18
C TYR A 189 9.90 12.75 0.86
N ASP A 190 9.30 13.90 0.54
CA ASP A 190 7.86 13.98 0.26
C ASP A 190 7.56 13.29 -1.08
N ALA A 191 8.36 13.55 -2.11
CA ALA A 191 8.23 12.85 -3.38
C ALA A 191 8.54 11.34 -3.25
N PHE A 192 9.46 10.95 -2.37
CA PHE A 192 9.69 9.53 -2.06
C PHE A 192 8.46 8.86 -1.44
N CYS A 193 7.81 9.51 -0.47
CA CYS A 193 6.58 9.03 0.14
C CYS A 193 5.45 8.85 -0.87
N GLU A 194 5.21 9.83 -1.74
CA GLU A 194 4.19 9.75 -2.78
C GLU A 194 4.52 8.69 -3.85
N ASN A 195 5.80 8.54 -4.22
CA ASN A 195 6.22 7.49 -5.13
C ASN A 195 5.97 6.09 -4.53
N ASN A 196 6.30 5.89 -3.25
CA ASN A 196 6.05 4.62 -2.57
C ASN A 196 4.55 4.30 -2.50
N LYS A 197 3.71 5.29 -2.21
CA LYS A 197 2.24 5.15 -2.24
C LYS A 197 1.74 4.76 -3.62
N THR A 198 2.30 5.34 -4.67
CA THR A 198 1.98 5.00 -6.07
C THR A 198 2.42 3.57 -6.41
N ASN A 199 3.60 3.13 -5.96
CA ASN A 199 4.06 1.75 -6.12
C ASN A 199 3.16 0.74 -5.39
N GLU A 200 2.71 1.05 -4.18
CA GLU A 200 1.71 0.23 -3.48
C GLU A 200 0.36 0.20 -4.23
N LYS A 201 -0.09 1.32 -4.79
CA LYS A 201 -1.31 1.37 -5.63
C LYS A 201 -1.17 0.51 -6.89
N ARG A 202 -0.01 0.51 -7.56
CA ARG A 202 0.27 -0.37 -8.71
C ARG A 202 0.17 -1.85 -8.32
N LYS A 203 0.78 -2.24 -7.20
CA LYS A 203 0.70 -3.61 -6.67
C LYS A 203 -0.72 -4.00 -6.27
N ALA A 204 -1.47 -3.12 -5.63
CA ALA A 204 -2.89 -3.34 -5.33
C ALA A 204 -3.72 -3.54 -6.60
N THR A 205 -3.44 -2.73 -7.62
CA THR A 205 -4.12 -2.80 -8.92
C THR A 205 -3.78 -4.11 -9.65
N ALA A 206 -2.52 -4.56 -9.64
CA ALA A 206 -2.13 -5.86 -10.21
C ALA A 206 -2.92 -7.01 -9.59
N VAL A 207 -3.04 -7.03 -8.25
CA VAL A 207 -3.82 -8.03 -7.51
C VAL A 207 -5.30 -7.96 -7.90
N PHE A 208 -5.85 -6.74 -8.06
CA PHE A 208 -7.23 -6.54 -8.50
C PHE A 208 -7.48 -7.07 -9.90
N ILE A 209 -6.61 -6.77 -10.87
CA ILE A 209 -6.69 -7.30 -12.24
C ILE A 209 -6.70 -8.84 -12.22
N VAL A 210 -5.83 -9.47 -11.42
CA VAL A 210 -5.83 -10.94 -11.31
C VAL A 210 -7.13 -11.47 -10.71
N ASN A 211 -7.71 -10.78 -9.72
CA ASN A 211 -8.99 -11.20 -9.14
C ASN A 211 -10.18 -10.98 -10.11
N LEU A 212 -10.12 -9.96 -10.98
CA LEU A 212 -11.07 -9.80 -12.09
C LEU A 212 -11.00 -10.98 -13.06
N LEU A 213 -9.79 -11.47 -13.39
CA LEU A 213 -9.61 -12.68 -14.20
C LEU A 213 -10.22 -13.90 -13.51
N LYS A 214 -9.92 -14.11 -12.21
CA LYS A 214 -10.46 -15.26 -11.45
C LYS A 214 -11.99 -15.26 -11.39
N ASN A 215 -12.60 -14.08 -11.40
CA ASN A 215 -14.05 -13.92 -11.44
C ASN A 215 -14.66 -13.96 -12.84
N ASN A 216 -13.83 -14.18 -13.88
CA ASN A 216 -14.20 -14.17 -15.30
C ASN A 216 -14.75 -12.82 -15.80
N VAL A 217 -14.31 -11.72 -15.20
CA VAL A 217 -14.67 -10.36 -15.64
C VAL A 217 -13.80 -9.91 -16.81
N ILE A 218 -12.54 -10.35 -16.85
CA ILE A 218 -11.62 -10.10 -17.97
C ILE A 218 -11.07 -11.42 -18.52
N PRO A 219 -10.83 -11.52 -19.84
CA PRO A 219 -10.33 -12.76 -20.43
C PRO A 219 -8.84 -12.98 -20.13
N SER A 220 -8.44 -14.25 -20.09
CA SER A 220 -7.05 -14.70 -19.89
C SER A 220 -6.06 -14.03 -20.84
N GLU A 221 -6.45 -13.84 -22.11
CA GLU A 221 -5.62 -13.19 -23.13
C GLU A 221 -5.18 -11.79 -22.73
N LYS A 222 -6.07 -11.00 -22.12
CA LYS A 222 -5.75 -9.64 -21.68
C LYS A 222 -4.74 -9.64 -20.55
N VAL A 223 -4.87 -10.53 -19.57
CA VAL A 223 -3.88 -10.65 -18.49
C VAL A 223 -2.54 -11.15 -19.03
N MET A 224 -2.53 -12.12 -19.95
CA MET A 224 -1.29 -12.56 -20.60
C MET A 224 -0.61 -11.43 -21.37
N SER A 225 -1.37 -10.58 -22.09
CA SER A 225 -0.80 -9.42 -22.79
C SER A 225 -0.16 -8.41 -21.85
N ILE A 226 -0.74 -8.17 -20.67
CA ILE A 226 -0.16 -7.31 -19.63
C ILE A 226 1.16 -7.90 -19.13
N ILE A 227 1.18 -9.20 -18.81
CA ILE A 227 2.40 -9.89 -18.36
C ILE A 227 3.51 -9.77 -19.41
N ILE A 228 3.21 -10.03 -20.69
CA ILE A 228 4.18 -9.94 -21.79
C ILE A 228 4.69 -8.51 -21.92
N ALA A 229 3.81 -7.50 -21.87
CA ALA A 229 4.22 -6.10 -21.95
C ALA A 229 5.15 -5.70 -20.79
N LEU A 230 4.85 -6.11 -19.55
CA LEU A 230 5.74 -5.89 -18.40
C LEU A 230 7.09 -6.60 -18.57
N GLN A 231 7.11 -7.83 -19.10
CA GLN A 231 8.35 -8.54 -19.41
C GLN A 231 9.18 -7.80 -20.47
N ASN A 232 8.53 -7.23 -21.48
CA ASN A 232 9.21 -6.45 -22.52
C ASN A 232 9.83 -5.17 -21.92
N TYR A 233 9.13 -4.45 -21.05
CA TYR A 233 9.68 -3.28 -20.35
C TYR A 233 10.87 -3.66 -19.48
N ALA A 234 10.75 -4.73 -18.67
CA ALA A 234 11.85 -5.22 -17.87
C ALA A 234 13.07 -5.60 -18.74
N THR A 235 12.84 -6.26 -19.87
CA THR A 235 13.90 -6.69 -20.80
C THR A 235 14.62 -5.50 -21.43
N ALA A 236 13.90 -4.45 -21.79
CA ALA A 236 14.51 -3.23 -22.29
C ALA A 236 15.32 -2.51 -21.19
N TYR A 237 14.72 -2.31 -20.02
CA TYR A 237 15.31 -1.50 -18.96
C TYR A 237 16.54 -2.14 -18.30
N ILE A 238 16.70 -3.46 -18.30
CA ILE A 238 17.92 -4.11 -17.76
C ILE A 238 19.18 -3.77 -18.59
N GLU A 239 19.02 -3.35 -19.85
CA GLU A 239 20.12 -2.96 -20.75
C GLU A 239 20.42 -1.44 -20.72
N GLU A 240 19.60 -0.67 -20.00
CA GLU A 240 19.79 0.77 -19.79
C GLU A 240 20.51 1.01 -18.46
N GLU A 241 21.29 2.08 -18.34
CA GLU A 241 21.94 2.45 -17.07
C GLU A 241 20.99 3.25 -16.18
N GLY A 242 21.04 3.02 -14.87
CA GLY A 242 20.28 3.79 -13.89
C GLY A 242 18.80 3.45 -13.79
N LYS A 243 18.35 2.34 -14.40
CA LYS A 243 16.97 1.85 -14.40
C LYS A 243 16.68 0.75 -13.35
N THR A 244 17.61 0.52 -12.44
CA THR A 244 17.54 -0.62 -11.52
C THR A 244 16.27 -0.61 -10.66
N GLY A 245 15.86 0.55 -10.13
CA GLY A 245 14.68 0.61 -9.30
C GLY A 245 13.38 0.48 -10.11
N GLU A 246 13.33 0.97 -11.34
CA GLU A 246 12.21 0.73 -12.25
C GLU A 246 12.07 -0.77 -12.57
N VAL A 247 13.17 -1.45 -12.88
CA VAL A 247 13.20 -2.91 -13.09
C VAL A 247 12.73 -3.65 -11.84
N ASP A 248 13.16 -3.24 -10.65
CA ASP A 248 12.72 -3.84 -9.39
C ASP A 248 11.21 -3.70 -9.18
N GLU A 249 10.64 -2.52 -9.39
CA GLU A 249 9.19 -2.28 -9.24
C GLU A 249 8.34 -3.00 -10.31
N ILE A 250 8.83 -3.10 -11.55
CA ILE A 250 8.20 -3.93 -12.59
C ILE A 250 8.24 -5.40 -12.17
N THR A 251 9.37 -5.87 -11.63
CA THR A 251 9.54 -7.25 -11.15
C THR A 251 8.59 -7.57 -10.00
N GLU A 252 8.33 -6.61 -9.09
CA GLU A 252 7.33 -6.76 -8.02
C GLU A 252 5.91 -6.98 -8.58
N ASN A 253 5.52 -6.23 -9.62
CA ASN A 253 4.22 -6.40 -10.27
C ASN A 253 4.15 -7.73 -11.03
N LEU A 254 5.19 -8.09 -11.79
CA LEU A 254 5.27 -9.38 -12.49
C LEU A 254 5.18 -10.56 -11.53
N PHE A 255 5.83 -10.47 -10.37
CA PHE A 255 5.76 -11.50 -9.34
C PHE A 255 4.30 -11.71 -8.90
N LEU A 256 3.54 -10.64 -8.64
CA LEU A 256 2.12 -10.75 -8.27
C LEU A 256 1.28 -11.41 -9.36
N PHE A 257 1.41 -10.96 -10.62
CA PHE A 257 0.70 -11.57 -11.73
C PHE A 257 1.02 -13.06 -11.84
N ILE A 258 2.29 -13.41 -12.00
CA ILE A 258 2.71 -14.77 -12.29
C ILE A 258 2.30 -15.73 -11.18
N THR A 259 2.57 -15.37 -9.91
CA THR A 259 2.29 -16.26 -8.79
C THR A 259 0.81 -16.45 -8.52
N MET A 260 -0.02 -15.45 -8.83
CA MET A 260 -1.46 -15.52 -8.61
C MET A 260 -2.24 -16.10 -9.80
N THR A 261 -1.67 -16.12 -11.00
CA THR A 261 -2.32 -16.63 -12.22
C THR A 261 -1.77 -17.96 -12.72
N SER A 262 -0.63 -18.44 -12.20
CA SER A 262 0.04 -19.65 -12.71
C SER A 262 -0.91 -20.84 -12.81
N ASP A 263 -1.75 -21.08 -11.80
CA ASP A 263 -2.64 -22.24 -11.82
C ASP A 263 -3.73 -22.16 -12.88
N ALA A 264 -4.16 -20.95 -13.24
CA ALA A 264 -5.15 -20.72 -14.28
C ALA A 264 -4.52 -20.66 -15.68
N LEU A 265 -3.31 -20.10 -15.82
CA LEU A 265 -2.76 -19.73 -17.13
C LEU A 265 -1.58 -20.60 -17.59
N LYS A 266 -0.95 -21.41 -16.73
CA LYS A 266 0.29 -22.13 -17.09
C LYS A 266 0.17 -23.12 -18.26
N ARG A 267 -1.05 -23.52 -18.60
CA ARG A 267 -1.34 -24.44 -19.70
C ARG A 267 -1.66 -23.73 -21.02
N GLU A 268 -1.79 -22.40 -20.99
CA GLU A 268 -2.09 -21.61 -22.18
C GLU A 268 -0.91 -21.63 -23.16
N PRO A 269 -1.14 -21.73 -24.49
CA PRO A 269 -0.07 -21.77 -25.47
C PRO A 269 0.88 -20.56 -25.40
N LEU A 270 0.34 -19.36 -25.17
CA LEU A 270 1.15 -18.14 -25.01
C LEU A 270 1.99 -18.16 -23.74
N TRP A 271 1.49 -18.78 -22.67
CA TRP A 271 2.26 -18.93 -21.45
C TRP A 271 3.50 -19.78 -21.69
N ILE A 272 3.30 -20.97 -22.27
CA ILE A 272 4.36 -21.95 -22.51
C ILE A 272 5.39 -21.42 -23.53
N SER A 273 4.93 -20.76 -24.58
CA SER A 273 5.79 -20.31 -25.68
C SER A 273 6.51 -18.99 -25.43
N THR A 274 5.98 -18.11 -24.56
CA THR A 274 6.52 -16.75 -24.38
C THR A 274 6.78 -16.41 -22.91
N ILE A 275 5.75 -16.48 -22.06
CA ILE A 275 5.84 -15.97 -20.68
C ILE A 275 6.83 -16.77 -19.84
N GLU A 276 6.69 -18.10 -19.84
CA GLU A 276 7.56 -18.99 -19.08
C GLU A 276 9.03 -18.94 -19.56
N PRO A 277 9.34 -19.01 -20.86
CA PRO A 277 10.71 -18.83 -21.35
C PRO A 277 11.35 -17.52 -20.90
N ASN A 278 10.60 -16.40 -20.93
CA ASN A 278 11.09 -15.12 -20.43
C ASN A 278 11.41 -15.15 -18.93
N ILE A 279 10.53 -15.77 -18.11
CA ILE A 279 10.77 -15.96 -16.67
C ILE A 279 12.06 -16.74 -16.44
N ARG A 280 12.24 -17.86 -17.14
CA ARG A 280 13.44 -18.72 -17.02
C ARG A 280 14.71 -17.97 -17.45
N THR A 281 14.62 -17.16 -18.51
CA THR A 281 15.72 -16.32 -18.99
C THR A 281 16.17 -15.33 -17.90
N PHE A 282 15.23 -14.59 -17.30
CA PHE A 282 15.54 -13.68 -16.20
C PHE A 282 16.13 -14.40 -14.97
N ALA A 283 15.61 -15.57 -14.63
CA ALA A 283 16.15 -16.39 -13.53
C ALA A 283 17.58 -16.87 -13.80
N SER A 284 17.99 -16.98 -15.07
CA SER A 284 19.34 -17.43 -15.45
C SER A 284 20.38 -16.31 -15.54
N HIS A 285 19.94 -15.04 -15.62
CA HIS A 285 20.85 -13.92 -15.70
C HIS A 285 21.69 -13.79 -14.43
N LYS A 286 22.92 -13.27 -14.58
CA LYS A 286 23.70 -12.77 -13.46
C LYS A 286 23.53 -11.26 -13.42
N ALA A 287 23.19 -10.71 -12.26
CA ALA A 287 22.96 -9.27 -12.09
C ALA A 287 24.12 -8.42 -12.64
N LYS A 288 25.36 -8.86 -12.41
CA LYS A 288 26.58 -8.17 -12.88
C LYS A 288 26.74 -8.10 -14.41
N ASP A 289 26.04 -8.95 -15.16
CA ASP A 289 26.16 -9.03 -16.63
C ASP A 289 25.17 -8.08 -17.32
N LYS A 290 24.31 -7.39 -16.55
CA LYS A 290 23.29 -6.45 -17.03
C LYS A 290 23.42 -5.12 -16.29
N LYS A 291 23.10 -4.00 -16.94
CA LYS A 291 23.35 -2.66 -16.39
C LYS A 291 22.42 -2.30 -15.23
N SER A 292 21.15 -2.70 -15.30
CA SER A 292 20.12 -2.34 -14.33
C SER A 292 19.40 -3.55 -13.73
N LEU A 293 19.98 -4.75 -13.81
CA LEU A 293 19.40 -5.92 -13.17
C LEU A 293 19.94 -6.08 -11.75
N SER A 294 19.05 -6.12 -10.75
CA SER A 294 19.43 -6.37 -9.36
C SER A 294 19.45 -7.87 -9.04
N ASN A 295 20.24 -8.27 -8.03
CA ASN A 295 20.16 -9.63 -7.49
C ASN A 295 18.77 -9.93 -6.91
N ARG A 296 18.09 -8.91 -6.34
CA ARG A 296 16.74 -9.05 -5.80
C ARG A 296 15.75 -9.47 -6.88
N ALA A 297 15.81 -8.84 -8.06
CA ALA A 297 14.98 -9.22 -9.19
C ALA A 297 15.27 -10.66 -9.63
N VAL A 298 16.55 -11.01 -9.82
CA VAL A 298 16.97 -12.39 -10.19
C VAL A 298 16.43 -13.43 -9.21
N PHE A 299 16.61 -13.21 -7.90
CA PHE A 299 16.11 -14.14 -6.87
C PHE A 299 14.59 -14.31 -6.91
N LYS A 300 13.83 -13.24 -7.19
CA LYS A 300 12.38 -13.36 -7.38
C LYS A 300 12.02 -14.23 -8.58
N TYR A 301 12.70 -14.07 -9.71
CA TYR A 301 12.48 -14.95 -10.87
C TYR A 301 12.87 -16.40 -10.56
N MET A 302 13.95 -16.63 -9.82
CA MET A 302 14.32 -17.97 -9.34
C MET A 302 13.23 -18.56 -8.43
N ASP A 303 12.70 -17.80 -7.49
CA ASP A 303 11.59 -18.22 -6.61
C ASP A 303 10.34 -18.59 -7.42
N ILE A 304 10.02 -17.81 -8.46
CA ILE A 304 8.90 -18.09 -9.37
C ILE A 304 9.12 -19.44 -10.06
N VAL A 305 10.29 -19.64 -10.68
CA VAL A 305 10.62 -20.89 -11.37
C VAL A 305 10.54 -22.07 -10.41
N GLU A 306 11.08 -21.92 -9.20
CA GLU A 306 11.16 -23.00 -8.24
C GLU A 306 9.78 -23.44 -7.72
N LYS A 307 8.88 -22.50 -7.49
CA LYS A 307 7.60 -22.76 -6.80
C LYS A 307 6.42 -22.96 -7.74
N PHE A 308 6.44 -22.34 -8.93
CA PHE A 308 5.25 -22.24 -9.79
C PHE A 308 5.43 -22.85 -11.20
N LEU A 309 6.67 -23.14 -11.62
CA LEU A 309 7.00 -23.64 -12.96
C LEU A 309 7.78 -24.98 -12.94
N LYS A 310 7.65 -25.75 -11.87
CA LYS A 310 8.16 -27.13 -11.80
C LYS A 310 7.14 -28.14 -12.30
#